data_AF-A0A7V6HI63-F1
#
_entry.id   AF-A0A7V6HI63-F1
#
_cell.length_a   1.000
_cell.length_b   1.000
_cell.length_c   1.000
_cell.angle_alpha   90.00
_cell.angle_beta   90.00
_cell.angle_gamma   90.00
#
_symmetry.space_group_name_H-M   'P 1'
#
loop_
_entity.id
_entity.type
_entity.pdbx_description
1 polymer ?
#
loop_
_entity_poly.entity_id
_entity_poly.type
_entity_poly.pdbx_seq_one_letter_code
_entity_poly.pdbx_strand_id
1 'polypeptide(L)'
;MSYHPTIWRTCRVLANERRLRCLEVVLRQPGLSVGEIAKQVAIPENQASLCLRALQARGLLSARRRSRWVHYFPSPDPLVPAAAHILAVVSQAILTAKWSADRIIHHLTAYTHPRRLTVLHCLLMKDSLTTPVLARETHISWQALTRHLNKLSERKMIVDNDAAWSLHPDRDFFSETFLQLIAQHADLWVRNTMN
;
A
#
# COMPACT_ATOMS: atom_id res chain seq x y z
N MET A 1 11.03 15.74 2.98
CA MET A 1 10.82 14.28 3.16
C MET A 1 10.10 13.70 1.95
N SER A 2 10.83 13.10 1.01
CA SER A 2 10.25 12.42 -0.16
C SER A 2 10.25 10.92 0.10
N TYR A 3 9.13 10.37 0.59
CA TYR A 3 8.95 8.91 0.67
C TYR A 3 9.13 8.35 -0.73
N HIS A 4 9.90 7.27 -0.86
CA HIS A 4 10.01 6.52 -2.10
C HIS A 4 8.61 6.45 -2.73
N PRO A 5 8.38 7.09 -3.90
CA PRO A 5 7.03 7.36 -4.37
C PRO A 5 6.20 6.09 -4.58
N THR A 6 6.82 4.92 -4.50
CA THR A 6 6.25 3.60 -4.71
C THR A 6 5.25 3.20 -3.63
N ILE A 7 5.53 3.27 -2.32
CA ILE A 7 4.58 2.71 -1.30
C ILE A 7 3.21 3.39 -1.40
N TRP A 8 3.14 4.70 -1.17
CA TRP A 8 1.84 5.37 -1.11
C TRP A 8 1.13 5.43 -2.46
N ARG A 9 1.87 5.50 -3.59
CA ARG A 9 1.25 5.43 -4.92
C ARG A 9 0.73 4.03 -5.22
N THR A 10 1.43 2.97 -4.83
CA THR A 10 0.99 1.58 -4.98
C THR A 10 -0.22 1.29 -4.12
N CYS A 11 -0.21 1.67 -2.84
CA CYS A 11 -1.38 1.55 -1.97
C CYS A 11 -2.58 2.33 -2.52
N ARG A 12 -2.37 3.51 -3.11
CA ARG A 12 -3.45 4.29 -3.73
C ARG A 12 -4.02 3.63 -4.98
N VAL A 13 -3.21 2.91 -5.74
CA VAL A 13 -3.70 2.09 -6.87
C VAL A 13 -4.52 0.92 -6.34
N LEU A 14 -4.03 0.22 -5.32
CA LEU A 14 -4.70 -0.94 -4.73
C LEU A 14 -5.96 -0.61 -3.92
N ALA A 15 -6.05 0.59 -3.33
CA ALA A 15 -7.22 1.10 -2.62
C ALA A 15 -8.35 1.50 -3.59
N ASN A 16 -8.67 0.60 -4.53
CA ASN A 16 -9.73 0.71 -5.50
C ASN A 16 -10.29 -0.69 -5.75
N GLU A 17 -11.58 -0.87 -5.51
CA GLU A 17 -12.26 -2.16 -5.53
C GLU A 17 -12.09 -2.91 -6.87
N ARG A 18 -12.32 -2.23 -8.00
CA ARG A 18 -12.22 -2.87 -9.32
C ARG A 18 -10.81 -3.38 -9.61
N ARG A 19 -9.78 -2.61 -9.24
CA ARG A 19 -8.38 -3.02 -9.39
C ARG A 19 -8.05 -4.19 -8.48
N LEU A 20 -8.52 -4.15 -7.24
CA LEU A 20 -8.29 -5.24 -6.30
C LEU A 20 -8.97 -6.54 -6.77
N ARG A 21 -10.19 -6.47 -7.31
CA ARG A 21 -10.87 -7.62 -7.92
C ARG A 21 -10.15 -8.15 -9.17
N CYS A 22 -9.62 -7.27 -10.02
CA CYS A 22 -8.78 -7.70 -11.15
C CYS A 22 -7.51 -8.42 -10.67
N LEU A 23 -6.84 -7.88 -9.64
CA LEU A 23 -5.66 -8.50 -9.05
C LEU A 23 -6.02 -9.87 -8.44
N GLU A 24 -7.12 -9.98 -7.72
CA GLU A 24 -7.61 -11.25 -7.16
C GLU A 24 -7.81 -12.32 -8.24
N VAL A 25 -8.44 -11.97 -9.37
CA VAL A 25 -8.60 -12.91 -10.49
C VAL A 25 -7.25 -13.38 -11.03
N VAL A 26 -6.30 -12.46 -11.23
CA VAL A 26 -4.95 -12.81 -11.71
C VAL A 26 -4.15 -13.64 -10.70
N LEU A 27 -4.34 -13.40 -9.39
CA LEU A 27 -3.72 -14.18 -8.32
C LEU A 27 -4.27 -15.62 -8.29
N ARG A 28 -5.59 -15.78 -8.45
CA ARG A 28 -6.24 -17.11 -8.44
C ARG A 28 -6.02 -17.89 -9.72
N GLN A 29 -5.97 -17.20 -10.86
CA GLN A 29 -5.83 -17.80 -12.19
C GLN A 29 -4.82 -17.00 -13.04
N PRO A 30 -3.50 -17.20 -12.83
CA PRO A 30 -2.48 -16.55 -13.63
C PRO A 30 -2.56 -16.95 -15.12
N GLY A 31 -2.21 -16.01 -16.00
CA GLY A 31 -2.12 -16.25 -17.44
C GLY A 31 -3.41 -15.98 -18.22
N LEU A 32 -4.43 -15.38 -17.60
CA LEU A 32 -5.63 -14.92 -18.29
C LEU A 32 -5.37 -13.66 -19.12
N SER A 33 -6.12 -13.53 -20.21
CA SER A 33 -6.20 -12.33 -21.04
C SER A 33 -7.11 -11.26 -20.43
N VAL A 34 -7.05 -10.04 -20.97
CA VAL A 34 -7.90 -8.91 -20.51
C VAL A 34 -9.39 -9.27 -20.57
N GLY A 35 -9.87 -9.82 -21.69
CA GLY A 35 -11.27 -10.18 -21.87
C GLY A 35 -11.75 -11.26 -20.89
N GLU A 36 -10.90 -12.26 -20.60
CA GLU A 36 -11.21 -13.31 -19.61
C GLU A 36 -11.30 -12.73 -18.19
N ILE A 37 -10.36 -11.86 -17.82
CA ILE A 37 -10.38 -11.17 -16.52
C ILE A 37 -11.61 -10.26 -16.41
N ALA A 38 -11.92 -9.50 -17.46
CA ALA A 38 -13.08 -8.61 -17.52
C ALA A 38 -14.39 -9.38 -17.29
N LYS A 39 -14.53 -10.56 -17.94
CA LYS A 39 -15.67 -11.46 -17.75
C LYS A 39 -15.80 -11.94 -16.31
N GLN A 40 -14.70 -12.37 -15.67
CA GLN A 40 -14.73 -12.85 -14.29
C GLN A 40 -15.05 -11.75 -13.27
N VAL A 41 -14.54 -10.53 -13.49
CA VAL A 41 -14.82 -9.37 -12.62
C VAL A 41 -16.20 -8.77 -12.91
N ALA A 42 -16.83 -9.13 -14.03
CA ALA A 42 -18.07 -8.56 -14.55
C ALA A 42 -17.97 -7.04 -14.80
N ILE A 43 -16.93 -6.62 -15.52
CA ILE A 43 -16.72 -5.23 -15.95
C ILE A 43 -16.39 -5.15 -17.44
N PRO A 44 -16.59 -4.00 -18.10
CA PRO A 44 -16.17 -3.79 -19.47
C PRO A 44 -14.65 -4.01 -19.69
N GLU A 45 -14.28 -4.55 -20.85
CA GLU A 45 -12.88 -4.89 -21.17
C GLU A 45 -11.95 -3.66 -21.14
N ASN A 46 -12.43 -2.48 -21.58
CA ASN A 46 -11.66 -1.24 -21.49
C ASN A 46 -11.36 -0.84 -20.03
N GLN A 47 -12.29 -1.07 -19.10
CA GLN A 47 -12.09 -0.82 -17.67
C GLN A 47 -11.13 -1.83 -17.05
N ALA A 48 -11.24 -3.11 -17.42
CA ALA A 48 -10.28 -4.14 -17.01
C ALA A 48 -8.86 -3.80 -17.49
N SER A 49 -8.71 -3.40 -18.76
CA SER A 49 -7.43 -2.95 -19.32
C SER A 49 -6.82 -1.78 -18.54
N LEU A 50 -7.62 -0.78 -18.18
CA LEU A 50 -7.16 0.34 -17.34
C LEU A 50 -6.73 -0.11 -15.95
N CYS A 51 -7.47 -1.02 -15.32
CA CYS A 51 -7.14 -1.57 -14.02
C CYS A 51 -5.82 -2.36 -14.06
N LEU A 52 -5.68 -3.27 -15.03
CA LEU A 52 -4.49 -4.11 -15.20
C LEU A 52 -3.25 -3.28 -15.52
N ARG A 53 -3.36 -2.26 -16.37
CA ARG A 53 -2.26 -1.33 -16.64
C ARG A 53 -1.86 -0.54 -15.41
N ALA A 54 -2.81 -0.10 -14.58
CA ALA A 54 -2.50 0.60 -13.33
C ALA A 54 -1.74 -0.29 -12.33
N LEU A 55 -2.12 -1.56 -12.22
CA LEU A 55 -1.43 -2.56 -11.39
C LEU A 55 -0.02 -2.87 -11.93
N GLN A 56 0.10 -3.10 -13.24
CA GLN A 56 1.39 -3.33 -13.91
C GLN A 56 2.32 -2.13 -13.74
N ALA A 57 1.83 -0.89 -13.89
CA ALA A 57 2.64 0.32 -13.72
C ALA A 57 3.13 0.53 -12.28
N ARG A 58 2.65 -0.24 -11.30
CA ARG A 58 3.15 -0.30 -9.92
C ARG A 58 4.01 -1.54 -9.67
N GLY A 59 4.36 -2.27 -10.72
CA GLY A 59 5.19 -3.46 -10.66
C GLY A 59 4.49 -4.65 -9.99
N LEU A 60 3.16 -4.68 -9.88
CA LEU A 60 2.44 -5.77 -9.21
C LEU A 60 2.09 -6.93 -10.14
N LEU A 61 2.06 -6.67 -11.44
CA LEU A 61 1.73 -7.65 -12.48
C LEU A 61 2.79 -7.57 -13.59
N SER A 62 3.01 -8.70 -14.26
CA SER A 62 3.69 -8.73 -15.56
C SER A 62 2.69 -9.04 -16.67
N ALA A 63 2.92 -8.47 -17.84
CA ALA A 63 2.13 -8.70 -19.04
C ALA A 63 2.98 -9.41 -20.10
N ARG A 64 2.48 -10.51 -20.65
CA ARG A 64 3.16 -11.29 -21.70
C ARG A 64 2.27 -11.40 -22.92
N ARG A 65 2.77 -10.98 -24.08
CA ARG A 65 2.05 -11.11 -25.35
C ARG A 65 2.20 -12.53 -25.88
N ARG A 66 1.09 -13.16 -26.25
CA ARG A 66 1.04 -14.45 -26.96
C ARG A 66 0.10 -14.30 -28.16
N SER A 67 0.67 -14.33 -29.36
CA SER A 67 -0.05 -14.02 -30.60
C SER A 67 -0.74 -12.63 -30.52
N ARG A 68 -2.06 -12.58 -30.68
CA ARG A 68 -2.86 -11.34 -30.62
C ARG A 68 -3.25 -10.91 -29.20
N TRP A 69 -3.03 -11.74 -28.18
CA TRP A 69 -3.54 -11.49 -26.83
C TRP A 69 -2.42 -11.15 -25.83
N VAL A 70 -2.76 -10.41 -24.78
CA VAL A 70 -1.88 -10.09 -23.65
C VAL A 70 -2.38 -10.82 -22.41
N HIS A 71 -1.50 -11.61 -21.79
CA HIS A 71 -1.78 -12.43 -20.62
C HIS A 71 -1.08 -11.88 -19.38
N TYR A 72 -1.77 -11.86 -18.24
CA TYR A 72 -1.27 -11.24 -17.00
C TYR A 72 -0.88 -12.27 -15.95
N PHE A 73 0.21 -12.00 -15.24
CA PHE A 73 0.73 -12.87 -14.18
C PHE A 73 1.07 -12.04 -12.92
N PRO A 74 0.86 -12.59 -11.70
CA PRO A 74 1.23 -11.93 -10.45
C PRO A 74 2.74 -12.05 -10.22
N SER A 75 3.51 -11.29 -10.99
CA SER A 75 4.97 -11.30 -10.96
C SER A 75 5.45 -9.89 -10.65
N PRO A 76 6.07 -9.67 -9.49
CA PRO A 76 6.49 -8.34 -9.10
C PRO A 76 7.68 -7.88 -9.94
N ASP A 77 7.71 -6.60 -10.31
CA ASP A 77 8.83 -5.99 -11.03
C ASP A 77 9.98 -5.69 -10.06
N PRO A 78 11.18 -6.28 -10.25
CA PRO A 78 12.33 -6.05 -9.37
C PRO A 78 12.82 -4.59 -9.37
N LEU A 79 12.48 -3.80 -10.40
CA LEU A 79 12.83 -2.38 -10.48
C LEU A 79 11.89 -1.49 -9.66
N VAL A 80 10.87 -2.05 -9.00
CA VAL A 80 9.95 -1.32 -8.10
C VAL A 80 10.18 -1.80 -6.66
N PRO A 81 11.02 -1.11 -5.85
CA PRO A 81 11.60 -1.65 -4.61
C PRO A 81 10.67 -2.06 -3.46
N ALA A 82 9.34 -1.95 -3.60
CA ALA A 82 8.36 -2.43 -2.62
C ALA A 82 7.32 -3.39 -3.21
N ALA A 83 7.33 -3.61 -4.53
CA ALA A 83 6.26 -4.33 -5.22
C ALA A 83 6.16 -5.80 -4.78
N ALA A 84 7.29 -6.47 -4.57
CA ALA A 84 7.32 -7.87 -4.13
C ALA A 84 6.67 -8.05 -2.76
N HIS A 85 7.06 -7.26 -1.76
CA HIS A 85 6.49 -7.30 -0.41
C HIS A 85 5.00 -6.91 -0.40
N ILE A 86 4.62 -5.87 -1.14
CA ILE A 86 3.21 -5.44 -1.23
C ILE A 86 2.36 -6.52 -1.91
N LEU A 87 2.85 -7.11 -3.00
CA LEU A 87 2.14 -8.20 -3.68
C LEU A 87 2.00 -9.41 -2.77
N ALA A 88 3.05 -9.79 -2.04
CA ALA A 88 3.03 -10.91 -1.12
C ALA A 88 1.99 -10.73 -0.01
N VAL A 89 1.98 -9.57 0.67
CA VAL A 89 1.05 -9.33 1.79
C VAL A 89 -0.41 -9.21 1.32
N VAL A 90 -0.64 -8.60 0.16
CA VAL A 90 -1.99 -8.51 -0.43
C VAL A 90 -2.45 -9.89 -0.91
N SER A 91 -1.56 -10.68 -1.51
CA SER A 91 -1.84 -12.06 -1.91
C SER A 91 -2.20 -12.94 -0.70
N GLN A 92 -1.43 -12.85 0.38
CA GLN A 92 -1.73 -13.55 1.63
C GLN A 92 -3.09 -13.13 2.20
N ALA A 93 -3.42 -11.84 2.20
CA ALA A 93 -4.71 -11.33 2.65
C ALA A 93 -5.88 -11.89 1.82
N ILE A 94 -5.74 -11.97 0.49
CA ILE A 94 -6.79 -12.43 -0.43
C ILE A 94 -6.91 -13.97 -0.43
N LEU A 95 -5.80 -14.68 -0.63
CA LEU A 95 -5.81 -16.11 -0.91
C LEU A 95 -5.86 -16.95 0.37
N THR A 96 -5.12 -16.55 1.40
CA THR A 96 -4.96 -17.33 2.63
C THR A 96 -5.90 -16.86 3.72
N ALA A 97 -5.83 -15.58 4.08
CA ALA A 97 -6.65 -15.02 5.15
C ALA A 97 -8.09 -14.71 4.72
N LYS A 98 -8.37 -14.75 3.41
CA LYS A 98 -9.70 -14.52 2.81
C LYS A 98 -10.36 -13.21 3.27
N TRP A 99 -9.56 -12.15 3.40
CA TRP A 99 -10.09 -10.83 3.74
C TRP A 99 -10.98 -10.30 2.62
N SER A 100 -12.05 -9.60 3.00
CA SER A 100 -12.88 -8.88 2.03
C SER A 100 -12.10 -7.73 1.38
N ALA A 101 -12.54 -7.34 0.17
CA ALA A 101 -11.99 -6.17 -0.51
C ALA A 101 -12.07 -4.91 0.35
N ASP A 102 -13.21 -4.69 1.04
CA ASP A 102 -13.40 -3.55 1.93
C ASP A 102 -12.39 -3.52 3.07
N ARG A 103 -12.12 -4.67 3.69
CA ARG A 103 -11.12 -4.76 4.76
C ARG A 103 -9.73 -4.41 4.22
N ILE A 104 -9.33 -5.00 3.09
CA ILE A 104 -8.02 -4.72 2.48
C ILE A 104 -7.90 -3.23 2.11
N ILE A 105 -8.92 -2.65 1.48
CA ILE A 105 -8.96 -1.23 1.12
C ILE A 105 -8.88 -0.35 2.36
N HIS A 106 -9.63 -0.69 3.42
CA HIS A 106 -9.61 0.02 4.69
C HIS A 106 -8.19 0.11 5.24
N HIS A 107 -7.46 -1.00 5.33
CA HIS A 107 -6.04 -1.01 5.75
C HIS A 107 -5.15 -0.22 4.78
N LEU A 108 -5.26 -0.45 3.47
CA LEU A 108 -4.45 0.25 2.46
C LEU A 108 -4.59 1.77 2.54
N THR A 109 -5.77 2.29 2.89
CA THR A 109 -6.00 3.74 3.02
C THR A 109 -5.13 4.41 4.09
N ALA A 110 -4.62 3.68 5.09
CA ALA A 110 -3.62 4.21 6.02
C ALA A 110 -2.34 4.68 5.28
N TYR A 111 -1.99 4.00 4.19
CA TYR A 111 -0.72 4.17 3.50
C TYR A 111 -0.80 5.00 2.21
N THR A 112 -1.99 5.47 1.80
CA THR A 112 -2.17 6.18 0.50
C THR A 112 -1.67 7.63 0.47
N HIS A 113 -1.04 8.13 1.54
CA HIS A 113 -0.61 9.53 1.63
C HIS A 113 0.79 9.65 2.25
N PRO A 114 1.72 10.42 1.65
CA PRO A 114 3.10 10.52 2.12
C PRO A 114 3.20 11.01 3.57
N ARG A 115 2.41 12.03 3.95
CA ARG A 115 2.41 12.55 5.34
C ARG A 115 2.01 11.52 6.40
N ARG A 116 1.18 10.52 6.06
CA ARG A 116 0.85 9.44 7.00
C ARG A 116 2.02 8.48 7.16
N LEU A 117 2.75 8.20 6.09
CA LEU A 117 4.01 7.45 6.16
C LEU A 117 5.05 8.20 7.02
N THR A 118 5.07 9.54 6.97
CA THR A 118 5.90 10.36 7.86
C THR A 118 5.58 10.17 9.32
N VAL A 119 4.30 10.24 9.67
CA VAL A 119 3.86 10.02 11.05
C VAL A 119 4.27 8.62 11.51
N LEU A 120 3.97 7.58 10.72
CA LEU A 120 4.31 6.19 11.08
C LEU A 120 5.82 5.99 11.21
N HIS A 121 6.62 6.55 10.31
CA HIS A 121 8.07 6.50 10.41
C HIS A 121 8.59 7.19 11.67
N CYS A 122 8.06 8.36 12.01
CA CYS A 122 8.48 9.09 13.21
C CYS A 122 8.17 8.28 14.48
N LEU A 123 7.01 7.63 14.54
CA LEU A 123 6.61 6.76 15.65
C LEU A 123 7.41 5.45 15.70
N LEU A 124 7.83 4.90 14.56
CA LEU A 124 8.76 3.77 14.52
C LEU A 124 10.12 4.09 15.14
N MET A 125 10.57 5.35 15.05
CA MET A 125 11.90 5.75 15.52
C MET A 125 11.93 6.27 16.96
N LYS A 126 10.78 6.72 17.50
CA LYS A 126 10.70 7.42 18.80
C LYS A 126 9.68 6.83 19.77
N ASP A 127 9.12 5.67 19.44
CA ASP A 127 8.09 4.91 20.17
C ASP A 127 6.77 5.63 20.45
N SER A 128 6.80 6.75 21.18
CA SER A 128 5.64 7.55 21.57
C SER A 128 5.92 9.05 21.55
N LEU A 129 5.03 9.83 20.94
CA LEU A 129 5.18 11.29 20.78
C LEU A 129 3.89 12.04 20.99
N THR A 130 3.95 13.17 21.67
CA THR A 130 2.82 14.10 21.78
C THR A 130 2.55 14.80 20.44
N THR A 131 1.32 15.25 20.23
CA THR A 131 0.93 15.97 18.98
C THR A 131 1.83 17.17 18.65
N PRO A 132 2.20 18.05 19.61
CA PRO A 132 3.11 19.17 19.34
C PRO A 132 4.51 18.72 18.89
N VAL A 133 5.06 17.68 19.53
CA VAL A 133 6.37 17.14 19.15
C VAL A 133 6.28 16.51 17.76
N LEU A 134 5.27 15.69 17.51
CA LEU A 134 5.07 15.07 16.20
C LEU A 134 4.87 16.10 15.08
N ALA A 135 4.14 17.19 15.32
CA ALA A 135 4.00 18.29 14.35
C ALA A 135 5.35 18.93 14.00
N ARG A 136 6.20 19.17 15.01
CA ARG A 136 7.55 19.71 14.84
C ARG A 136 8.45 18.74 14.06
N GLU A 137 8.46 17.46 14.42
CA GLU A 137 9.30 16.43 13.80
C GLU A 137 8.92 16.14 12.34
N THR A 138 7.62 16.17 12.04
CA THR A 138 7.12 15.84 10.71
C THR A 138 6.98 17.06 9.79
N HIS A 139 7.12 18.28 10.34
CA HIS A 139 6.81 19.55 9.67
C HIS A 139 5.41 19.58 9.04
N ILE A 140 4.45 18.91 9.68
CA ILE A 140 3.03 18.92 9.25
C ILE A 140 2.29 19.95 10.11
N SER A 141 1.50 20.81 9.46
CA SER A 141 0.65 21.76 10.18
C SER A 141 -0.33 21.03 11.11
N TRP A 142 -0.65 21.64 12.25
CA TRP A 142 -1.52 21.05 13.27
C TRP A 142 -2.82 20.47 12.70
N GLN A 143 -3.58 21.26 11.94
CA GLN A 143 -4.84 20.84 11.32
C GLN A 143 -4.67 19.65 10.37
N ALA A 144 -3.59 19.62 9.58
CA ALA A 144 -3.31 18.50 8.69
C ALA A 144 -2.89 17.26 9.48
N LEU A 145 -2.10 17.43 10.53
CA LEU A 145 -1.63 16.34 11.39
C LEU A 145 -2.81 15.69 12.11
N THR A 146 -3.71 16.45 12.74
CA THR A 146 -4.92 15.92 13.39
C THR A 146 -5.75 15.04 12.44
N ARG A 147 -5.97 15.50 11.20
CA ARG A 147 -6.68 14.68 10.19
C ARG A 147 -5.93 13.39 9.85
N HIS A 148 -4.60 13.41 9.83
CA HIS A 148 -3.80 12.22 9.58
C HIS A 148 -3.80 11.26 10.77
N LEU A 149 -3.73 11.77 12.00
CA LEU A 149 -3.80 11.00 13.23
C LEU A 149 -5.16 10.29 13.36
N ASN A 150 -6.26 11.02 13.20
CA ASN A 150 -7.61 10.43 13.20
C ASN A 150 -7.73 9.32 12.17
N LYS A 151 -7.24 9.58 10.94
CA LYS A 151 -7.25 8.56 9.88
C LYS A 151 -6.44 7.34 10.28
N LEU A 152 -5.24 7.48 10.85
CA LEU A 152 -4.38 6.36 11.24
C LEU A 152 -4.97 5.59 12.44
N SER A 153 -5.54 6.29 13.41
CA SER A 153 -6.20 5.71 14.59
C SER A 153 -7.44 4.90 14.19
N GLU A 154 -8.28 5.44 13.31
CA GLU A 154 -9.43 4.72 12.73
C GLU A 154 -9.05 3.41 12.01
N ARG A 155 -7.82 3.30 11.47
CA ARG A 155 -7.31 2.06 10.84
C ARG A 155 -6.58 1.16 11.83
N LYS A 156 -6.54 1.50 13.12
CA LYS A 156 -5.77 0.81 14.17
C LYS A 156 -4.26 0.77 13.90
N MET A 157 -3.71 1.82 13.29
CA MET A 157 -2.26 1.92 13.06
C MET A 157 -1.53 2.58 14.22
N ILE A 158 -2.23 3.48 14.91
CA ILE A 158 -1.73 4.23 16.06
C ILE A 158 -2.81 4.27 17.14
N VAL A 159 -2.40 4.53 18.37
CA VAL A 159 -3.27 4.73 19.52
C VAL A 159 -2.85 6.00 20.27
N ASP A 160 -3.81 6.68 20.88
CA ASP A 160 -3.57 7.80 21.80
C ASP A 160 -3.54 7.25 23.23
N ASN A 161 -2.41 7.40 23.90
CA ASN A 161 -2.20 7.03 25.30
C ASN A 161 -1.90 8.32 26.06
N ASP A 162 -2.91 8.89 26.72
CA ASP A 162 -2.77 10.08 27.58
C ASP A 162 -2.02 11.24 26.91
N ALA A 163 -2.47 11.62 25.71
CA ALA A 163 -1.93 12.71 24.88
C ALA A 163 -0.59 12.40 24.17
N ALA A 164 -0.16 11.15 24.19
CA ALA A 164 0.96 10.65 23.41
C ALA A 164 0.51 9.59 22.39
N TRP A 165 0.92 9.76 21.14
CA TRP A 165 0.63 8.82 20.07
C TRP A 165 1.73 7.79 19.98
N SER A 166 1.36 6.51 19.93
CA SER A 166 2.27 5.40 19.64
C SER A 166 1.72 4.52 18.52
N LEU A 167 2.55 3.64 17.98
CA LEU A 167 2.03 2.56 17.13
C LEU A 167 1.04 1.71 17.92
N HIS A 168 -0.02 1.25 17.26
CA HIS A 168 -0.98 0.34 17.88
C HIS A 168 -0.24 -0.94 18.33
N PRO A 169 -0.51 -1.51 19.52
CA PRO A 169 0.21 -2.71 19.99
C PRO A 169 -0.21 -3.98 19.23
N ASP A 170 -1.51 -4.15 18.96
CA ASP A 170 -2.04 -5.34 18.30
C ASP A 170 -2.04 -5.20 16.77
N ARG A 171 -0.85 -5.23 16.17
CA ARG A 171 -0.71 -5.09 14.71
C ARG A 171 -0.80 -6.46 14.06
N ASP A 172 -1.61 -6.53 13.00
CA ASP A 172 -1.68 -7.73 12.17
C ASP A 172 -0.51 -7.81 11.18
N PHE A 173 -0.37 -8.98 10.54
CA PHE A 173 0.68 -9.23 9.55
C PHE A 173 0.70 -8.20 8.42
N PHE A 174 -0.48 -7.65 8.08
CA PHE A 174 -0.62 -6.67 7.01
C PHE A 174 0.05 -5.36 7.41
N SER A 175 -0.27 -4.88 8.61
CA SER A 175 0.25 -3.63 9.15
C SER A 175 1.74 -3.72 9.46
N GLU A 176 2.18 -4.84 10.02
CA GLU A 176 3.60 -5.12 10.26
C GLU A 176 4.44 -5.06 8.98
N THR A 177 3.98 -5.68 7.90
CA THR A 177 4.71 -5.67 6.63
C THR A 177 4.90 -4.25 6.09
N PHE A 178 3.87 -3.40 6.19
CA PHE A 178 3.97 -2.00 5.75
C PHE A 178 4.88 -1.16 6.64
N LEU A 179 4.88 -1.39 7.96
CA LEU A 179 5.80 -0.71 8.87
C LEU A 179 7.26 -1.10 8.61
N GLN A 180 7.54 -2.39 8.35
CA GLN A 180 8.86 -2.85 7.94
C GLN A 180 9.31 -2.19 6.63
N LEU A 181 8.42 -2.09 5.63
CA LEU A 181 8.70 -1.36 4.39
C LEU A 181 8.99 0.12 4.64
N ILE A 182 8.25 0.77 5.52
CA ILE A 182 8.48 2.17 5.88
C ILE A 182 9.87 2.35 6.52
N ALA A 183 10.27 1.45 7.42
CA ALA A 183 11.59 1.47 8.05
C ALA A 183 12.71 1.29 7.02
N GLN A 184 12.62 0.25 6.17
CA GLN A 184 13.65 -0.07 5.17
C GLN A 184 13.85 1.03 4.12
N HIS A 185 12.79 1.75 3.76
CA HIS A 185 12.87 2.81 2.75
C HIS A 185 13.18 4.19 3.33
N ALA A 186 13.32 4.34 4.64
CA ALA A 186 13.79 5.57 5.28
C ALA A 186 15.33 5.69 5.24
N ASP A 187 16.05 4.57 5.37
CA ASP A 187 17.51 4.51 5.42
C ASP A 187 18.21 4.86 4.10
N LEU A 188 17.50 4.73 2.97
CA LEU A 188 17.99 5.15 1.65
C LEU A 188 18.04 6.68 1.50
N TRP A 189 17.46 7.44 2.44
CA TRP A 189 17.40 8.90 2.38
C TRP A 189 18.57 9.57 3.11
N VAL A 190 18.95 9.08 4.30
CA VAL A 190 20.06 9.65 5.10
C VAL A 190 21.38 9.61 4.32
N ARG A 191 21.62 8.57 3.53
CA ARG A 191 22.85 8.40 2.75
C ARG A 191 22.95 9.30 1.50
N ASN A 192 21.83 9.79 0.97
CA ASN A 192 21.80 10.62 -0.24
C ASN A 192 21.72 12.13 0.03
N THR A 193 21.60 12.54 1.29
CA THR A 193 21.69 13.94 1.72
C THR A 193 23.06 14.30 2.33
N MET A 194 24.02 13.37 2.31
CA MET A 194 25.39 13.54 2.82
C MET A 194 26.46 13.41 1.72
N ASN A 195 26.07 13.35 0.45
CA ASN A 195 26.97 13.42 -0.72
C ASN A 195 26.61 14.62 -1.60
#